data_AF-A0AAW0APG2-F1
#
_entry.id   AF-A0AAW0APG2-F1
#
_cell.length_a   1.000
_cell.length_b   1.000
_cell.length_c   1.000
_cell.angle_alpha   90.00
_cell.angle_beta   90.00
_cell.angle_gamma   90.00
#
_symmetry.space_group_name_H-M   'P 1'
#
loop_
_entity.id
_entity.type
_entity.pdbx_description
1 polymer ?
#
loop_
_entity_poly.entity_id
_entity_poly.type
_entity_poly.pdbx_seq_one_letter_code
_entity_poly.pdbx_strand_id
1 'polypeptide(L)'
;MLDFLAADRAFLAEYDAEIQALEAQVAAIKSSISLLRAAQRTARQRLRSYKYPVLTLPNEMIAEIFLRFLPLYPDVQPLLGDLSPMRLTQICRQWRDIACNTPQLWTAIDLNPRNVDLPTSLEGTLALTALWVSRSGNCPLSIRMGSQHDPMSILALLIPHRHRWEHLTLTLESTRPLSLIQCSLPLLKSLTVHLGSSISDNKVVSLQYLPLLSTVTLDDYKIPHISLPWSQLTSLTLSWIYPEHCMSILRKTARLERCTLLLWMQDEPENEFVVDLVLPCLETLEVEVDEGVHVNLMQGLVAPALHYLRLPESFLGSNPIKSLESFISRSRCHIDKLQVTEASVSHNAYRNAFPSIPDVNVEKYSDSYSD
;
A
#
# COMPACT_ATOMS: atom_id res chain seq x y z
N MET A 1 -23.16 -24.11 97.06
CA MET A 1 -23.78 -25.09 96.13
C MET A 1 -24.95 -24.47 95.36
N LEU A 2 -25.81 -23.66 96.00
CA LEU A 2 -26.86 -22.90 95.31
C LEU A 2 -26.33 -21.75 94.41
N ASP A 3 -25.25 -21.06 94.80
CA ASP A 3 -24.65 -19.99 93.98
C ASP A 3 -23.95 -20.47 92.71
N PHE A 4 -23.44 -21.71 92.71
CA PHE A 4 -22.80 -22.34 91.54
C PHE A 4 -23.83 -22.71 90.46
N LEU A 5 -25.01 -23.21 90.86
CA LEU A 5 -26.10 -23.56 89.95
C LEU A 5 -26.78 -22.32 89.34
N ALA A 6 -26.75 -21.18 90.02
CA ALA A 6 -27.25 -19.91 89.50
C ALA A 6 -26.30 -19.31 88.45
N ALA A 7 -24.98 -19.42 88.66
CA ALA A 7 -23.97 -18.99 87.70
C ALA A 7 -24.02 -19.81 86.40
N ASP A 8 -24.11 -21.15 86.49
CA ASP A 8 -24.22 -22.02 85.30
C ASP A 8 -25.50 -21.76 84.48
N ARG A 9 -26.63 -21.44 85.13
CA ARG A 9 -27.87 -21.06 84.43
C ARG A 9 -27.76 -19.72 83.71
N ALA A 10 -27.01 -18.76 84.27
CA ALA A 10 -26.77 -17.48 83.62
C ALA A 10 -25.89 -17.64 82.38
N PHE A 11 -24.83 -18.46 82.44
CA PHE A 11 -23.98 -18.77 81.29
C PHE A 11 -24.74 -19.50 80.17
N LEU A 12 -25.61 -20.46 80.52
CA LEU A 12 -26.43 -21.15 79.53
C LEU A 12 -27.42 -20.20 78.82
N ALA A 13 -28.05 -19.29 79.56
CA ALA A 13 -28.95 -18.29 78.98
C ALA A 13 -28.22 -17.29 78.08
N GLU A 14 -26.97 -16.95 78.39
CA GLU A 14 -26.12 -16.10 77.57
C GLU A 14 -25.73 -16.79 76.25
N TYR A 15 -25.32 -18.06 76.30
CA TYR A 15 -25.05 -18.84 75.08
C TYR A 15 -26.30 -19.09 74.24
N ASP A 16 -27.46 -19.35 74.84
CA ASP A 16 -28.72 -19.48 74.10
C ASP A 16 -29.09 -18.15 73.40
N ALA A 17 -28.86 -17.01 74.05
CA ALA A 17 -29.07 -15.70 73.45
C ALA A 17 -28.08 -15.42 72.31
N GLU A 18 -26.82 -15.83 72.46
CA GLU A 18 -25.79 -15.73 71.40
C GLU A 18 -26.15 -16.61 70.20
N ILE A 19 -26.60 -17.85 70.42
CA ILE A 19 -27.06 -18.76 69.37
C ILE A 19 -28.25 -18.15 68.63
N GLN A 20 -29.26 -17.63 69.35
CA GLN A 20 -30.42 -16.99 68.70
C GLN A 20 -30.02 -15.75 67.88
N ALA A 21 -29.07 -14.96 68.37
CA ALA A 21 -28.55 -13.81 67.64
C ALA A 21 -27.82 -14.25 66.35
N LEU A 22 -26.99 -15.30 66.42
CA LEU A 22 -26.31 -15.87 65.26
C LEU A 22 -27.30 -16.48 64.25
N GLU A 23 -28.34 -17.18 64.71
CA GLU A 23 -29.39 -17.73 63.85
C GLU A 23 -30.17 -16.63 63.13
N ALA A 24 -30.51 -15.53 63.82
CA ALA A 24 -31.14 -14.37 63.22
C ALA A 24 -30.24 -13.72 62.14
N GLN A 25 -28.93 -13.62 62.39
CA GLN A 25 -27.97 -13.14 61.39
C GLN A 25 -27.89 -14.09 60.19
N VAL A 26 -27.85 -15.40 60.41
CA VAL A 26 -27.87 -16.40 59.33
C VAL A 26 -29.15 -16.27 58.49
N ALA A 27 -30.31 -16.07 59.12
CA ALA A 27 -31.57 -15.86 58.41
C ALA A 27 -31.57 -14.56 57.58
N ALA A 28 -31.06 -13.47 58.16
CA ALA A 28 -30.93 -12.18 57.47
C ALA A 28 -29.98 -12.28 56.25
N ILE A 29 -28.82 -12.93 56.42
CA ILE A 29 -27.86 -13.17 55.32
C ILE A 29 -28.49 -14.06 54.24
N LYS A 30 -29.21 -15.12 54.60
CA LYS A 30 -29.92 -15.98 53.64
C LYS A 30 -30.96 -15.19 52.82
N SER A 31 -31.71 -14.30 53.47
CA SER A 31 -32.65 -13.38 52.79
C SER A 31 -31.91 -12.46 51.81
N SER A 32 -30.83 -11.81 52.24
CA SER A 32 -30.00 -10.96 51.36
C SER A 32 -29.43 -11.72 50.16
N ILE A 33 -28.95 -12.96 50.36
CA ILE A 33 -28.47 -13.81 49.26
C ILE A 33 -29.60 -14.12 48.28
N SER A 34 -30.82 -14.40 48.77
CA SER A 34 -31.97 -14.68 47.91
C SER A 34 -32.35 -13.47 47.03
N LEU A 35 -32.34 -12.26 47.61
CA LEU A 35 -32.62 -11.01 46.92
C LEU A 35 -31.56 -10.72 45.86
N LEU A 36 -30.28 -10.83 46.22
CA LEU A 36 -29.16 -10.64 45.28
C LEU A 36 -29.21 -11.66 44.13
N ARG A 37 -29.57 -12.92 44.39
CA ARG A 37 -29.76 -13.93 43.34
C ARG A 37 -30.94 -13.63 42.43
N ALA A 38 -32.03 -13.06 42.95
CA ALA A 38 -33.18 -12.62 42.14
C ALA A 38 -32.82 -11.41 41.26
N ALA A 39 -32.12 -10.43 41.83
CA ALA A 39 -31.59 -9.28 41.11
C ALA A 39 -30.61 -9.73 40.01
N GLN A 40 -29.69 -10.65 40.33
CA GLN A 40 -28.76 -11.25 39.37
C GLN A 40 -29.48 -11.95 38.22
N ARG A 41 -30.56 -12.71 38.50
CA ARG A 41 -31.39 -13.35 37.46
C ARG A 41 -32.04 -12.32 36.55
N THR A 42 -32.62 -11.27 37.12
CA THR A 42 -33.27 -10.19 36.37
C THR A 42 -32.29 -9.45 35.48
N ALA A 43 -31.11 -9.10 36.00
CA ALA A 43 -30.04 -8.46 35.23
C ALA A 43 -29.56 -9.35 34.07
N ARG A 44 -29.37 -10.66 34.31
CA ARG A 44 -29.02 -11.63 33.26
C ARG A 44 -30.11 -11.74 32.18
N GLN A 45 -31.38 -11.68 32.57
CA GLN A 45 -32.49 -11.72 31.62
C GLN A 45 -32.54 -10.47 30.74
N ARG A 46 -32.33 -9.27 31.32
CA ARG A 46 -32.21 -8.01 30.57
C ARG A 46 -31.05 -8.03 29.58
N LEU A 47 -29.89 -8.55 30.00
CA LEU A 47 -28.74 -8.70 29.12
C LEU A 47 -29.05 -9.64 27.94
N ARG A 48 -29.74 -10.76 28.19
CA ARG A 48 -30.16 -11.70 27.13
C ARG A 48 -31.18 -11.12 26.15
N SER A 49 -32.04 -10.20 26.59
CA SER A 49 -33.00 -9.53 25.72
C SER A 49 -32.37 -8.45 24.84
N TYR A 50 -31.16 -7.99 25.15
CA TYR A 50 -30.48 -6.97 24.37
C TYR A 50 -29.99 -7.59 23.06
N LYS A 51 -30.58 -7.18 21.94
CA LYS A 51 -30.10 -7.55 20.61
C LYS A 51 -29.06 -6.51 20.20
N TYR A 52 -27.83 -6.93 19.96
CA TYR A 52 -26.81 -6.08 19.35
C TYR A 52 -27.21 -5.85 17.89
N PRO A 53 -27.55 -4.61 17.47
CA PRO A 53 -28.12 -4.37 16.14
C PRO A 53 -27.25 -4.89 14.99
N VAL A 54 -25.93 -4.80 15.13
CA VAL A 54 -24.98 -5.30 14.11
C VAL A 54 -25.01 -6.82 13.94
N LEU A 55 -25.44 -7.58 14.95
CA LEU A 55 -25.58 -9.04 14.88
C LEU A 55 -26.95 -9.46 14.30
N THR A 56 -27.84 -8.50 14.03
CA THR A 56 -29.15 -8.76 13.39
C THR A 56 -29.13 -8.51 11.88
N LEU A 57 -28.02 -7.98 11.37
CA LEU A 57 -27.83 -7.80 9.93
C LEU A 57 -27.61 -9.16 9.24
N PRO A 58 -28.09 -9.33 8.00
CA PRO A 58 -27.69 -10.44 7.15
C PRO A 58 -26.16 -10.50 6.99
N ASN A 59 -25.62 -11.70 6.80
CA ASN A 59 -24.17 -11.91 6.69
C ASN A 59 -23.58 -11.14 5.51
N GLU A 60 -24.34 -10.96 4.42
CA GLU A 60 -23.95 -10.25 3.21
C GLU A 60 -23.74 -8.75 3.50
N MET A 61 -24.60 -8.16 4.34
CA MET A 61 -24.48 -6.75 4.74
C MET A 61 -23.27 -6.54 5.64
N ILE A 62 -23.00 -7.48 6.53
CA ILE A 62 -21.80 -7.45 7.38
C ILE A 62 -20.54 -7.59 6.51
N ALA A 63 -20.55 -8.48 5.51
CA ALA A 63 -19.44 -8.64 4.57
C ALA A 63 -19.18 -7.36 3.75
N GLU A 64 -20.21 -6.66 3.29
CA GLU A 64 -20.06 -5.36 2.61
C GLU A 64 -19.46 -4.31 3.56
N ILE A 65 -19.91 -4.26 4.81
CA ILE A 65 -19.32 -3.37 5.83
C ILE A 65 -17.83 -3.69 6.02
N PHE A 66 -17.46 -4.99 6.05
CA PHE A 66 -16.07 -5.41 6.16
C PHE A 66 -15.23 -4.96 4.96
N LEU A 67 -15.77 -5.05 3.74
CA LEU A 67 -15.08 -4.60 2.53
C LEU A 67 -14.83 -3.08 2.55
N ARG A 68 -15.73 -2.30 3.15
CA ARG A 68 -15.56 -0.85 3.33
C ARG A 68 -14.64 -0.46 4.48
N PHE A 69 -14.38 -1.37 5.41
CA PHE A 69 -13.44 -1.16 6.51
C PHE A 69 -11.98 -1.24 6.02
N LEU A 70 -11.72 -1.98 4.95
CA LEU A 70 -10.38 -2.23 4.44
C LEU A 70 -9.93 -1.13 3.45
N PRO A 71 -8.62 -0.99 3.21
CA PRO A 71 -8.08 -0.19 2.11
C PRO A 71 -8.71 -0.60 0.78
N LEU A 72 -8.87 0.37 -0.12
CA LEU A 72 -9.44 0.13 -1.43
C LEU A 72 -8.48 -0.71 -2.26
N TYR A 73 -8.96 -1.83 -2.80
CA TYR A 73 -8.18 -2.60 -3.76
C TYR A 73 -7.74 -1.72 -4.96
N PRO A 74 -6.48 -1.79 -5.41
CA PRO A 74 -5.46 -2.80 -5.13
C PRO A 74 -4.53 -2.48 -3.94
N ASP A 75 -4.81 -1.45 -3.15
CA ASP A 75 -3.98 -1.09 -2.00
C ASP A 75 -3.91 -2.28 -1.04
N VAL A 76 -2.67 -2.64 -0.71
CA VAL A 76 -2.39 -3.77 0.16
C VAL A 76 -2.68 -3.44 1.61
N GLN A 77 -3.12 -4.44 2.33
CA GLN A 77 -3.54 -4.33 3.71
C GLN A 77 -2.45 -4.90 4.60
N PRO A 78 -2.27 -4.36 5.81
CA PRO A 78 -1.29 -4.92 6.72
C PRO A 78 -1.71 -6.33 7.14
N LEU A 79 -0.74 -7.23 7.27
CA LEU A 79 -0.95 -8.61 7.73
C LEU A 79 -1.67 -8.68 9.08
N LEU A 80 -1.34 -7.75 9.97
CA LEU A 80 -1.85 -7.65 11.34
C LEU A 80 -2.15 -6.17 11.66
N GLY A 81 -2.94 -5.92 12.69
CA GLY A 81 -3.23 -4.55 13.15
C GLY A 81 -4.43 -3.90 12.45
N ASP A 82 -4.55 -2.58 12.58
CA ASP A 82 -5.68 -1.80 12.06
C ASP A 82 -5.82 -1.98 10.56
N LEU A 83 -7.07 -1.95 10.07
CA LEU A 83 -7.38 -2.14 8.66
C LEU A 83 -6.97 -3.51 8.10
N SER A 84 -6.68 -4.50 8.96
CA SER A 84 -6.44 -5.89 8.58
C SER A 84 -7.70 -6.75 8.73
N PRO A 85 -7.99 -7.67 7.79
CA PRO A 85 -9.10 -8.61 7.89
C PRO A 85 -8.93 -9.55 9.09
N MET A 86 -7.70 -9.71 9.57
CA MET A 86 -7.42 -10.46 10.79
C MET A 86 -8.14 -9.87 12.02
N ARG A 87 -8.29 -8.55 12.14
CA ARG A 87 -9.04 -7.95 13.27
C ARG A 87 -10.51 -8.35 13.25
N LEU A 88 -11.11 -8.43 12.06
CA LEU A 88 -12.51 -8.84 11.90
C LEU A 88 -12.73 -10.26 12.42
N THR A 89 -11.71 -11.14 12.30
CA THR A 89 -11.76 -12.51 12.81
C THR A 89 -11.65 -12.63 14.34
N GLN A 90 -11.32 -11.54 15.05
CA GLN A 90 -11.09 -11.56 16.51
C GLN A 90 -12.24 -10.97 17.32
N ILE A 91 -13.27 -10.41 16.68
CA ILE A 91 -14.37 -9.71 17.37
C ILE A 91 -15.36 -10.69 18.00
N CYS A 92 -15.98 -11.55 17.19
CA CYS A 92 -16.89 -12.59 17.66
C CYS A 92 -16.89 -13.79 16.70
N ARG A 93 -17.54 -14.90 17.09
CA ARG A 93 -17.63 -16.11 16.26
C ARG A 93 -18.29 -15.83 14.91
N GLN A 94 -19.44 -15.14 14.90
CA GLN A 94 -20.15 -14.80 13.66
C GLN A 94 -19.28 -13.99 12.70
N TRP A 95 -18.57 -12.96 13.20
CA TRP A 95 -17.71 -12.12 12.36
C TRP A 95 -16.52 -12.90 11.81
N ARG A 96 -15.94 -13.80 12.61
CA ARG A 96 -14.91 -14.73 12.14
C ARG A 96 -15.43 -15.61 11.01
N ASP A 97 -16.61 -16.18 11.16
CA ASP A 97 -17.19 -17.05 10.14
C ASP A 97 -17.46 -16.27 8.84
N ILE A 98 -18.02 -15.06 8.94
CA ILE A 98 -18.26 -14.19 7.78
C ILE A 98 -16.93 -13.81 7.12
N ALA A 99 -15.96 -13.33 7.88
CA ALA A 99 -14.68 -12.89 7.35
C ALA A 99 -13.91 -14.04 6.68
N CYS A 100 -13.87 -15.22 7.30
CA CYS A 100 -13.22 -16.40 6.72
C CYS A 100 -13.91 -16.91 5.45
N ASN A 101 -15.22 -16.70 5.29
CA ASN A 101 -16.00 -17.12 4.13
C ASN A 101 -16.23 -16.00 3.11
N THR A 102 -15.54 -14.85 3.23
CA THR A 102 -15.60 -13.74 2.26
C THR A 102 -14.23 -13.58 1.60
N PRO A 103 -13.96 -14.29 0.48
CA PRO A 103 -12.64 -14.31 -0.14
C PRO A 103 -12.08 -12.94 -0.54
N GLN A 104 -12.96 -12.00 -0.91
CA GLN A 104 -12.61 -10.64 -1.31
C GLN A 104 -11.87 -9.85 -0.21
N LEU A 105 -12.01 -10.23 1.06
CA LEU A 105 -11.28 -9.60 2.17
C LEU A 105 -9.79 -9.98 2.19
N TRP A 106 -9.40 -11.04 1.47
CA TRP A 106 -8.07 -11.66 1.55
C TRP A 106 -7.27 -11.50 0.25
N THR A 107 -7.68 -10.57 -0.63
CA THR A 107 -7.10 -10.40 -1.97
C THR A 107 -5.85 -9.54 -2.01
N ALA A 108 -5.60 -8.70 -1.00
CA ALA A 108 -4.52 -7.73 -1.02
C ALA A 108 -3.60 -7.86 0.21
N ILE A 109 -2.40 -8.42 0.02
CA ILE A 109 -1.49 -8.80 1.11
C ILE A 109 -0.20 -7.98 1.09
N ASP A 110 0.14 -7.36 2.23
CA ASP A 110 1.43 -6.70 2.45
C ASP A 110 2.37 -7.55 3.30
N LEU A 111 3.36 -8.17 2.66
CA LEU A 111 4.44 -8.95 3.28
C LEU A 111 5.67 -8.09 3.62
N ASN A 112 5.59 -6.77 3.45
CA ASN A 112 6.65 -5.82 3.81
C ASN A 112 6.07 -4.51 4.38
N PRO A 113 5.28 -4.58 5.47
CA PRO A 113 4.76 -3.38 6.09
C PRO A 113 5.91 -2.54 6.64
N ARG A 114 5.96 -1.26 6.24
CA ARG A 114 6.96 -0.31 6.73
C ARG A 114 6.80 0.03 8.22
N ASN A 115 5.63 -0.23 8.81
CA ASN A 115 5.21 0.30 10.12
C ASN A 115 4.47 -0.72 11.03
N VAL A 116 4.56 -2.04 10.78
CA VAL A 116 3.86 -3.05 11.59
C VAL A 116 4.79 -4.21 11.92
N ASP A 117 4.65 -4.77 13.12
CA ASP A 117 5.34 -5.99 13.56
C ASP A 117 4.98 -7.16 12.63
N LEU A 118 5.79 -7.40 11.61
CA LEU A 118 5.85 -8.70 10.93
C LEU A 118 6.17 -9.78 11.97
N PRO A 119 5.73 -11.04 11.77
CA PRO A 119 6.29 -12.15 12.51
C PRO A 119 7.82 -12.09 12.40
N THR A 120 8.53 -12.12 13.53
CA THR A 120 10.00 -12.06 13.54
C THR A 120 10.62 -13.27 12.82
N SER A 121 9.86 -14.35 12.63
CA SER A 121 10.29 -15.57 11.95
C SER A 121 9.72 -15.72 10.54
N LEU A 122 10.55 -16.19 9.62
CA LEU A 122 10.15 -16.56 8.25
C LEU A 122 9.01 -17.58 8.24
N GLU A 123 9.02 -18.56 9.15
CA GLU A 123 7.97 -19.59 9.25
C GLU A 123 6.60 -18.98 9.54
N GLY A 124 6.53 -17.98 10.43
CA GLY A 124 5.29 -17.26 10.73
C GLY A 124 4.77 -16.50 9.52
N THR A 125 5.66 -15.84 8.78
CA THR A 125 5.31 -15.12 7.55
C THR A 125 4.81 -16.09 6.46
N LEU A 126 5.46 -17.24 6.28
CA LEU A 126 5.01 -18.26 5.33
C LEU A 126 3.64 -18.84 5.72
N ALA A 127 3.41 -19.13 7.00
CA ALA A 127 2.14 -19.63 7.50
C ALA A 127 0.99 -18.62 7.28
N LEU A 128 1.23 -17.34 7.56
CA LEU A 128 0.26 -16.28 7.29
C LEU A 128 0.03 -16.10 5.80
N THR A 129 1.07 -16.14 4.98
CA THR A 129 0.96 -16.05 3.51
C THR A 129 0.08 -17.18 2.98
N ALA A 130 0.34 -18.43 3.40
CA ALA A 130 -0.45 -19.59 3.01
C ALA A 130 -1.93 -19.45 3.44
N LEU A 131 -2.17 -18.93 4.64
CA LEU A 131 -3.51 -18.67 5.16
C LEU A 131 -4.28 -17.67 4.29
N TRP A 132 -3.65 -16.54 3.96
CA TRP A 132 -4.25 -15.50 3.11
C TRP A 132 -4.56 -16.03 1.71
N VAL A 133 -3.59 -16.72 1.09
CA VAL A 133 -3.74 -17.34 -0.23
C VAL A 133 -4.89 -18.34 -0.23
N SER A 134 -5.01 -19.15 0.82
CA SER A 134 -6.11 -20.12 0.99
C SER A 134 -7.47 -19.43 1.10
N ARG A 135 -7.59 -18.40 1.95
CA ARG A 135 -8.86 -17.68 2.17
C ARG A 135 -9.30 -16.83 0.97
N SER A 136 -8.36 -16.33 0.17
CA SER A 136 -8.67 -15.60 -1.07
C SER A 136 -9.33 -16.46 -2.15
N GLY A 137 -9.34 -17.80 -1.99
CA GLY A 137 -9.98 -18.72 -2.92
C GLY A 137 -9.43 -18.57 -4.34
N ASN A 138 -10.30 -18.20 -5.28
CA ASN A 138 -9.95 -17.95 -6.69
C ASN A 138 -9.92 -16.46 -7.05
N CYS A 139 -10.06 -15.56 -6.08
CA CYS A 139 -10.03 -14.13 -6.34
C CYS A 139 -8.65 -13.67 -6.83
N PRO A 140 -8.58 -12.60 -7.64
CA PRO A 140 -7.33 -11.96 -8.01
C PRO A 140 -6.55 -11.46 -6.79
N LEU A 141 -5.23 -11.42 -6.91
CA LEU A 141 -4.32 -11.08 -5.82
C LEU A 141 -3.53 -9.80 -6.13
N SER A 142 -3.49 -8.91 -5.15
CA SER A 142 -2.53 -7.81 -5.04
C SER A 142 -1.50 -8.18 -3.97
N ILE A 143 -0.22 -8.24 -4.35
CA ILE A 143 0.84 -8.74 -3.49
C ILE A 143 1.93 -7.69 -3.40
N ARG A 144 2.26 -7.29 -2.17
CA ARG A 144 3.47 -6.52 -1.88
C ARG A 144 4.41 -7.37 -1.05
N MET A 145 5.67 -7.45 -1.45
CA MET A 145 6.71 -8.14 -0.71
C MET A 145 8.02 -7.36 -0.74
N GLY A 146 8.87 -7.60 0.25
CA GLY A 146 10.13 -6.90 0.40
C GLY A 146 11.24 -7.76 0.98
N SER A 147 12.37 -7.13 1.30
CA SER A 147 13.62 -7.83 1.63
C SER A 147 13.76 -8.26 3.09
N GLN A 148 12.80 -7.93 3.96
CA GLN A 148 12.80 -8.29 5.39
C GLN A 148 13.02 -9.79 5.63
N HIS A 149 12.52 -10.63 4.73
CA HIS A 149 12.62 -12.08 4.76
C HIS A 149 13.08 -12.61 3.41
N ASP A 150 13.55 -13.86 3.37
CA ASP A 150 13.99 -14.51 2.14
C ASP A 150 12.89 -14.46 1.05
N PRO A 151 13.05 -13.63 0.01
CA PRO A 151 12.03 -13.45 -1.02
C PRO A 151 11.83 -14.72 -1.86
N MET A 152 12.84 -15.59 -1.93
CA MET A 152 12.78 -16.84 -2.68
C MET A 152 11.77 -17.81 -2.07
N SER A 153 11.82 -18.01 -0.76
CA SER A 153 10.88 -18.88 -0.03
C SER A 153 9.43 -18.41 -0.16
N ILE A 154 9.20 -17.09 -0.05
CA ILE A 154 7.86 -16.50 -0.18
C ILE A 154 7.34 -16.64 -1.62
N LEU A 155 8.16 -16.31 -2.63
CA LEU A 155 7.75 -16.48 -4.03
C LEU A 155 7.49 -17.94 -4.37
N ALA A 156 8.30 -18.88 -3.88
CA ALA A 156 8.09 -20.31 -4.10
C ALA A 156 6.69 -20.77 -3.63
N LEU A 157 6.21 -20.23 -2.50
CA LEU A 157 4.86 -20.48 -1.99
C LEU A 157 3.76 -19.85 -2.86
N LEU A 158 4.01 -18.66 -3.43
CA LEU A 158 3.02 -17.90 -4.18
C LEU A 158 2.92 -18.30 -5.66
N ILE A 159 4.01 -18.78 -6.27
CA ILE A 159 4.10 -19.15 -7.70
C ILE A 159 3.02 -20.13 -8.18
N PRO A 160 2.59 -21.14 -7.40
CA PRO A 160 1.47 -22.01 -7.78
C PRO A 160 0.17 -21.22 -8.06
N HIS A 161 0.00 -20.04 -7.47
CA HIS A 161 -1.19 -19.20 -7.59
C HIS A 161 -1.00 -18.00 -8.54
N ARG A 162 0.10 -17.97 -9.31
CA ARG A 162 0.47 -16.86 -10.20
C ARG A 162 -0.57 -16.45 -11.23
N HIS A 163 -1.46 -17.38 -11.62
CA HIS A 163 -2.54 -17.11 -12.56
C HIS A 163 -3.58 -16.12 -12.01
N ARG A 164 -3.56 -15.86 -10.70
CA ARG A 164 -4.44 -14.92 -10.00
C ARG A 164 -3.79 -13.57 -9.75
N TRP A 165 -2.50 -13.40 -10.00
CA TRP A 165 -1.80 -12.15 -9.67
C TRP A 165 -2.23 -11.04 -10.62
N GLU A 166 -2.71 -9.94 -10.05
CA GLU A 166 -3.18 -8.76 -10.79
C GLU A 166 -2.29 -7.54 -10.54
N HIS A 167 -1.80 -7.38 -9.31
CA HIS A 167 -0.85 -6.34 -8.93
C HIS A 167 0.30 -6.95 -8.13
N LEU A 168 1.53 -6.62 -8.49
CA LEU A 168 2.73 -7.16 -7.84
C LEU A 168 3.72 -6.03 -7.54
N THR A 169 4.07 -5.87 -6.26
CA THR A 169 5.13 -4.97 -5.79
C THR A 169 6.23 -5.79 -5.14
N LEU A 170 7.45 -5.67 -5.66
CA LEU A 170 8.63 -6.39 -5.19
C LEU A 170 9.69 -5.39 -4.75
N THR A 171 10.13 -5.46 -3.50
CA THR A 171 11.35 -4.77 -3.02
C THR A 171 12.45 -5.79 -2.80
N LEU A 172 13.47 -5.81 -3.66
CA LEU A 172 14.46 -6.87 -3.73
C LEU A 172 15.88 -6.32 -3.63
N GLU A 173 16.76 -7.05 -2.97
CA GLU A 173 18.21 -6.77 -2.93
C GLU A 173 18.99 -7.47 -4.06
N SER A 174 18.31 -8.28 -4.88
CA SER A 174 18.89 -8.96 -6.05
C SER A 174 17.83 -9.23 -7.11
N THR A 175 18.27 -9.41 -8.36
CA THR A 175 17.40 -9.77 -9.50
C THR A 175 17.03 -11.26 -9.54
N ARG A 176 17.71 -12.11 -8.74
CA ARG A 176 17.48 -13.57 -8.71
C ARG A 176 16.01 -13.96 -8.48
N PRO A 177 15.25 -13.35 -7.55
CA PRO A 177 13.84 -13.68 -7.34
C PRO A 177 12.97 -13.42 -8.58
N LEU A 178 13.35 -12.45 -9.42
CA LEU A 178 12.62 -12.16 -10.67
C LEU A 178 12.75 -13.31 -11.68
N SER A 179 13.82 -14.12 -11.61
CA SER A 179 13.97 -15.30 -12.47
C SER A 179 12.89 -16.36 -12.20
N LEU A 180 12.35 -16.43 -10.97
CA LEU A 180 11.29 -17.37 -10.62
C LEU A 180 9.94 -17.02 -11.25
N ILE A 181 9.76 -15.76 -11.65
CA ILE A 181 8.52 -15.26 -12.25
C ILE A 181 8.64 -15.07 -13.77
N GLN A 182 9.67 -15.66 -14.40
CA GLN A 182 9.82 -15.77 -15.87
C GLN A 182 8.81 -16.77 -16.48
N CYS A 183 7.54 -16.58 -16.17
CA CYS A 183 6.46 -17.44 -16.62
C CYS A 183 5.24 -16.58 -16.96
N SER A 184 4.18 -17.22 -17.49
CA SER A 184 2.95 -16.51 -17.84
C SER A 184 2.24 -16.02 -16.57
N LEU A 185 2.02 -14.69 -16.49
CA LEU A 185 1.19 -14.03 -15.49
C LEU A 185 -0.01 -13.40 -16.21
N PRO A 186 -1.07 -14.17 -16.49
CA PRO A 186 -2.13 -13.80 -17.44
C PRO A 186 -3.00 -12.63 -16.97
N LEU A 187 -3.10 -12.40 -15.65
CA LEU A 187 -3.94 -11.35 -15.07
C LEU A 187 -3.15 -10.11 -14.62
N LEU A 188 -1.81 -10.11 -14.74
CA LEU A 188 -0.99 -9.05 -14.17
C LEU A 188 -1.20 -7.74 -14.95
N LYS A 189 -1.73 -6.73 -14.26
CA LYS A 189 -1.98 -5.37 -14.78
C LYS A 189 -0.92 -4.38 -14.33
N SER A 190 -0.41 -4.54 -13.11
CA SER A 190 0.59 -3.64 -12.52
C SER A 190 1.79 -4.40 -11.98
N LEU A 191 2.99 -3.93 -12.33
CA LEU A 191 4.26 -4.44 -11.80
C LEU A 191 5.10 -3.29 -11.24
N THR A 192 5.46 -3.37 -9.96
CA THR A 192 6.39 -2.47 -9.31
C THR A 192 7.60 -3.26 -8.84
N VAL A 193 8.80 -2.84 -9.23
CA VAL A 193 10.06 -3.45 -8.80
C VAL A 193 10.98 -2.37 -8.27
N HIS A 194 11.29 -2.48 -6.98
CA HIS A 194 12.31 -1.68 -6.29
C HIS A 194 13.53 -2.56 -6.08
N LEU A 195 14.68 -2.12 -6.59
CA LEU A 195 15.93 -2.85 -6.49
C LEU A 195 16.91 -2.09 -5.58
N GLY A 196 17.55 -2.80 -4.65
CA GLY A 196 18.53 -2.22 -3.72
C GLY A 196 19.87 -1.91 -4.39
N SER A 197 20.60 -0.93 -3.87
CA SER A 197 21.86 -0.40 -4.45
C SER A 197 23.02 -1.42 -4.56
N SER A 198 22.97 -2.53 -3.81
CA SER A 198 24.07 -3.51 -3.67
C SER A 198 24.09 -4.65 -4.72
N ILE A 199 23.30 -4.55 -5.79
CA ILE A 199 23.17 -5.65 -6.75
C ILE A 199 24.48 -5.86 -7.54
N SER A 200 25.04 -7.05 -7.41
CA SER A 200 26.22 -7.53 -8.16
C SER A 200 25.87 -8.46 -9.34
N ASP A 201 24.60 -8.79 -9.55
CA ASP A 201 24.16 -9.83 -10.49
C ASP A 201 23.56 -9.23 -11.78
N ASN A 202 24.35 -9.22 -12.87
CA ASN A 202 24.02 -8.63 -14.18
C ASN A 202 23.12 -9.53 -15.06
N LYS A 203 22.30 -10.39 -14.46
CA LYS A 203 21.46 -11.31 -15.24
C LYS A 203 20.25 -10.60 -15.82
N VAL A 204 20.10 -10.73 -17.14
CA VAL A 204 18.91 -10.26 -17.86
C VAL A 204 17.71 -11.13 -17.48
N VAL A 205 16.63 -10.48 -17.03
CA VAL A 205 15.35 -11.11 -16.70
C VAL A 205 14.33 -10.71 -17.76
N SER A 206 13.74 -11.71 -18.42
CA SER A 206 12.70 -11.50 -19.43
C SER A 206 11.32 -11.86 -18.90
N LEU A 207 10.42 -10.87 -18.85
CA LEU A 207 9.04 -10.98 -18.37
C LEU A 207 8.09 -10.60 -19.51
N GLN A 208 8.13 -11.34 -20.63
CA GLN A 208 7.36 -11.00 -21.84
C GLN A 208 5.93 -11.54 -21.87
N TYR A 209 5.62 -12.56 -21.07
CA TYR A 209 4.32 -13.23 -21.07
C TYR A 209 3.31 -12.57 -20.09
N LEU A 210 3.09 -11.26 -20.28
CA LEU A 210 2.26 -10.41 -19.41
C LEU A 210 1.20 -9.68 -20.25
N PRO A 211 0.17 -10.35 -20.78
CA PRO A 211 -0.70 -9.81 -21.82
C PRO A 211 -1.60 -8.64 -21.39
N LEU A 212 -1.80 -8.45 -20.08
CA LEU A 212 -2.64 -7.38 -19.52
C LEU A 212 -1.84 -6.28 -18.82
N LEU A 213 -0.51 -6.33 -18.87
CA LEU A 213 0.35 -5.38 -18.17
C LEU A 213 0.22 -3.99 -18.81
N SER A 214 -0.28 -3.04 -18.04
CA SER A 214 -0.47 -1.64 -18.45
C SER A 214 0.37 -0.66 -17.64
N THR A 215 0.67 -1.01 -16.38
CA THR A 215 1.34 -0.12 -15.42
C THR A 215 2.63 -0.73 -14.93
N VAL A 216 3.74 0.00 -15.06
CA VAL A 216 5.05 -0.43 -14.60
C VAL A 216 5.72 0.68 -13.78
N THR A 217 6.27 0.31 -12.64
CA THR A 217 7.16 1.17 -11.85
C THR A 217 8.47 0.43 -11.62
N LEU A 218 9.56 1.00 -12.09
CA LEU A 218 10.92 0.48 -11.88
C LEU A 218 11.73 1.52 -11.14
N ASP A 219 12.39 1.10 -10.09
CA ASP A 219 13.15 1.96 -9.19
C ASP A 219 14.54 1.34 -9.03
N ASP A 220 15.51 1.83 -9.84
CA ASP A 220 16.98 1.60 -9.82
C ASP A 220 17.65 2.03 -11.17
N TYR A 221 18.92 2.45 -11.14
CA TYR A 221 19.76 2.78 -12.30
C TYR A 221 20.17 1.54 -13.13
N LYS A 222 20.01 0.32 -12.61
CA LYS A 222 20.38 -0.95 -13.27
C LYS A 222 19.26 -1.61 -14.10
N ILE A 223 18.25 -0.84 -14.54
CA ILE A 223 17.14 -1.26 -15.40
C ILE A 223 17.50 -1.94 -16.75
N PRO A 224 18.66 -1.76 -17.43
CA PRO A 224 18.88 -2.40 -18.75
C PRO A 224 18.79 -3.94 -18.77
N HIS A 225 18.71 -4.60 -17.62
CA HIS A 225 18.56 -6.04 -17.50
C HIS A 225 17.12 -6.55 -17.44
N ILE A 226 16.08 -5.69 -17.45
CA ILE A 226 14.67 -6.14 -17.40
C ILE A 226 14.02 -5.96 -18.78
N SER A 227 13.54 -7.05 -19.37
CA SER A 227 12.76 -7.03 -20.62
C SER A 227 11.28 -7.21 -20.33
N LEU A 228 10.49 -6.17 -20.66
CA LEU A 228 9.03 -6.14 -20.51
C LEU A 228 8.35 -5.89 -21.87
N PRO A 229 7.05 -6.19 -22.00
CA PRO A 229 6.25 -5.79 -23.16
C PRO A 229 5.96 -4.28 -23.14
N TRP A 230 6.98 -3.46 -23.41
CA TRP A 230 6.92 -2.00 -23.32
C TRP A 230 5.82 -1.35 -24.19
N SER A 231 5.51 -1.95 -25.35
CA SER A 231 4.63 -1.36 -26.36
C SER A 231 3.15 -1.28 -25.97
N GLN A 232 2.72 -2.03 -24.97
CA GLN A 232 1.34 -2.03 -24.46
C GLN A 232 1.16 -1.20 -23.19
N LEU A 233 2.23 -0.66 -22.60
CA LEU A 233 2.15 0.11 -21.37
C LEU A 233 1.46 1.45 -21.60
N THR A 234 0.58 1.81 -20.67
CA THR A 234 -0.13 3.10 -20.62
C THR A 234 0.40 3.98 -19.50
N SER A 235 0.97 3.39 -18.44
CA SER A 235 1.58 4.13 -17.32
C SER A 235 2.97 3.59 -17.00
N LEU A 236 3.96 4.48 -16.97
CA LEU A 236 5.35 4.11 -16.70
C LEU A 236 5.98 5.09 -15.70
N THR A 237 6.53 4.53 -14.63
CA THR A 237 7.37 5.26 -13.67
C THR A 237 8.77 4.65 -13.68
N LEU A 238 9.78 5.47 -13.94
CA LEU A 238 11.19 5.07 -13.89
C LEU A 238 11.90 5.96 -12.87
N SER A 239 12.48 5.36 -11.84
CA SER A 239 13.20 6.08 -10.78
C SER A 239 14.68 5.75 -10.77
N TRP A 240 15.49 6.77 -10.50
CA TRP A 240 16.96 6.74 -10.49
C TRP A 240 17.57 6.21 -11.77
N ILE A 241 16.93 6.45 -12.92
CA ILE A 241 17.40 5.90 -14.20
C ILE A 241 18.33 6.89 -14.91
N TYR A 242 19.39 6.37 -15.53
CA TYR A 242 20.20 7.17 -16.44
C TYR A 242 19.40 7.58 -17.70
N PRO A 243 19.58 8.82 -18.20
CA PRO A 243 18.85 9.34 -19.35
C PRO A 243 18.88 8.45 -20.60
N GLU A 244 20.02 7.84 -20.94
CA GLU A 244 20.17 6.98 -22.12
C GLU A 244 19.31 5.71 -22.05
N HIS A 245 19.20 5.12 -20.86
CA HIS A 245 18.36 3.96 -20.62
C HIS A 245 16.89 4.32 -20.66
N CYS A 246 16.53 5.46 -20.07
CA CYS A 246 15.19 6.03 -20.15
C CYS A 246 14.75 6.21 -21.61
N MET A 247 15.58 6.85 -22.44
CA MET A 247 15.28 7.06 -23.87
C MET A 247 15.10 5.73 -24.63
N SER A 248 15.94 4.73 -24.37
CA SER A 248 15.83 3.41 -24.98
C SER A 248 14.50 2.71 -24.66
N ILE A 249 13.97 2.93 -23.46
CA ILE A 249 12.68 2.40 -23.03
C ILE A 249 11.53 3.20 -23.66
N LEU A 250 11.57 4.54 -23.58
CA LEU A 250 10.51 5.40 -24.10
C LEU A 250 10.28 5.21 -25.61
N ARG A 251 11.35 4.95 -26.39
CA ARG A 251 11.23 4.62 -27.82
C ARG A 251 10.37 3.37 -28.09
N LYS A 252 10.17 2.49 -27.10
CA LYS A 252 9.41 1.26 -27.21
C LYS A 252 7.98 1.38 -26.65
N THR A 253 7.61 2.54 -26.08
CA THR A 253 6.33 2.74 -25.37
C THR A 253 5.37 3.61 -26.19
N ALA A 254 4.91 3.11 -27.34
CA ALA A 254 4.08 3.88 -28.26
C ALA A 254 2.66 4.22 -27.75
N ARG A 255 2.16 3.50 -26.74
CA ARG A 255 0.82 3.68 -26.14
C ARG A 255 0.85 4.39 -24.78
N LEU A 256 1.98 4.97 -24.42
CA LEU A 256 2.15 5.58 -23.11
C LEU A 256 1.25 6.81 -22.97
N GLU A 257 0.44 6.84 -21.92
CA GLU A 257 -0.44 7.97 -21.55
C GLU A 257 0.17 8.78 -20.40
N ARG A 258 0.75 8.10 -19.41
CA ARG A 258 1.33 8.71 -18.20
C ARG A 258 2.76 8.27 -18.03
N CYS A 259 3.66 9.23 -17.87
CA CYS A 259 5.08 8.98 -17.65
C CYS A 259 5.58 9.81 -16.47
N THR A 260 6.24 9.15 -15.53
CA THR A 260 6.96 9.79 -14.42
C THR A 260 8.42 9.34 -14.45
N LEU A 261 9.34 10.29 -14.49
CA LEU A 261 10.77 10.04 -14.59
C LEU A 261 11.47 10.70 -13.42
N LEU A 262 12.20 9.93 -12.62
CA LEU A 262 13.17 10.45 -11.66
C LEU A 262 14.56 10.11 -12.20
N LEU A 263 15.23 11.11 -12.74
CA LEU A 263 16.50 10.94 -13.45
C LEU A 263 17.67 11.14 -12.50
N TRP A 264 18.71 10.33 -12.67
CA TRP A 264 19.94 10.39 -11.89
C TRP A 264 21.15 10.41 -12.81
N MET A 265 22.19 11.15 -12.42
CA MET A 265 23.52 11.11 -13.04
C MET A 265 24.58 11.09 -11.95
N GLN A 266 25.62 10.29 -12.17
CA GLN A 266 26.81 10.27 -11.34
C GLN A 266 27.96 11.07 -11.97
N ASP A 267 27.99 11.16 -13.31
CA ASP A 267 29.03 11.81 -14.11
C ASP A 267 28.39 12.74 -15.17
N GLU A 268 29.10 13.80 -15.58
CA GLU A 268 28.72 14.66 -16.71
C GLU A 268 28.66 13.82 -18.00
N PRO A 269 27.57 13.89 -18.78
CA PRO A 269 27.44 13.07 -19.98
C PRO A 269 28.51 13.47 -21.01
N GLU A 270 29.24 12.47 -21.53
CA GLU A 270 30.25 12.70 -22.58
C GLU A 270 29.63 13.21 -23.90
N ASN A 271 28.30 13.12 -24.08
CA ASN A 271 27.60 13.53 -25.30
C ASN A 271 26.26 14.24 -25.01
N GLU A 272 25.96 15.30 -25.77
CA GLU A 272 24.60 15.86 -25.88
C GLU A 272 23.66 14.82 -26.52
N PHE A 273 22.71 14.31 -25.75
CA PHE A 273 21.70 13.39 -26.26
C PHE A 273 20.58 14.14 -26.99
N VAL A 274 20.65 14.17 -28.32
CA VAL A 274 19.50 14.57 -29.16
C VAL A 274 18.78 13.30 -29.60
N VAL A 275 17.57 13.09 -29.10
CA VAL A 275 16.75 11.93 -29.46
C VAL A 275 15.38 12.39 -29.94
N ASP A 276 15.07 12.10 -31.19
CA ASP A 276 13.71 12.21 -31.71
C ASP A 276 12.83 11.14 -31.05
N LEU A 277 11.95 11.58 -30.17
CA LEU A 277 11.06 10.72 -29.41
C LEU A 277 9.62 11.15 -29.69
N VAL A 278 8.84 10.25 -30.29
CA VAL A 278 7.43 10.50 -30.59
C VAL A 278 6.57 9.66 -29.65
N LEU A 279 5.86 10.31 -28.74
CA LEU A 279 4.94 9.68 -27.80
C LEU A 279 3.51 10.18 -28.10
N PRO A 280 2.80 9.52 -29.04
CA PRO A 280 1.59 10.06 -29.63
C PRO A 280 0.42 10.15 -28.65
N CYS A 281 0.37 9.25 -27.66
CA CYS A 281 -0.72 9.17 -26.70
C CYS A 281 -0.39 9.79 -25.34
N LEU A 282 0.79 10.41 -25.17
CA LEU A 282 1.24 10.89 -23.87
C LEU A 282 0.42 12.09 -23.43
N GLU A 283 -0.36 11.92 -22.36
CA GLU A 283 -1.23 12.93 -21.77
C GLU A 283 -0.54 13.64 -20.60
N THR A 284 0.29 12.92 -19.85
CA THR A 284 0.97 13.41 -18.65
C THR A 284 2.44 13.03 -18.66
N LEU A 285 3.30 14.03 -18.50
CA LEU A 285 4.74 13.85 -18.32
C LEU A 285 5.19 14.60 -17.06
N GLU A 286 5.75 13.84 -16.12
CA GLU A 286 6.40 14.38 -14.93
C GLU A 286 7.87 13.97 -14.93
N VAL A 287 8.74 14.95 -14.75
CA VAL A 287 10.18 14.76 -14.62
C VAL A 287 10.63 15.37 -13.31
N GLU A 288 11.35 14.60 -12.51
CA GLU A 288 12.07 15.04 -11.31
C GLU A 288 13.51 14.54 -11.42
N VAL A 289 14.42 15.20 -10.70
CA VAL A 289 15.85 15.05 -10.95
C VAL A 289 16.62 15.24 -9.65
N ASP A 290 17.73 14.53 -9.53
CA ASP A 290 18.77 14.80 -8.54
C ASP A 290 19.70 15.95 -9.01
N GLU A 291 20.38 16.64 -8.09
CA GLU A 291 21.18 17.83 -8.42
C GLU A 291 22.23 17.57 -9.53
N GLY A 292 22.37 18.50 -10.49
CA GLY A 292 23.47 18.49 -11.47
C GLY A 292 23.18 17.84 -12.84
N VAL A 293 21.95 17.41 -13.12
CA VAL A 293 21.58 16.87 -14.44
C VAL A 293 21.18 17.99 -15.41
N HIS A 294 21.94 18.13 -16.50
CA HIS A 294 21.65 19.05 -17.60
C HIS A 294 21.30 18.27 -18.88
N VAL A 295 20.08 17.72 -18.95
CA VAL A 295 19.61 16.99 -20.14
C VAL A 295 18.48 17.76 -20.80
N ASN A 296 18.68 18.13 -22.07
CA ASN A 296 17.65 18.80 -22.85
C ASN A 296 16.70 17.79 -23.51
N LEU A 297 15.96 17.04 -22.68
CA LEU A 297 14.97 16.04 -23.10
C LEU A 297 13.90 16.63 -24.03
N MET A 298 13.68 17.95 -23.90
CA MET A 298 12.67 18.71 -24.63
C MET A 298 13.07 19.08 -26.05
N GLN A 299 14.32 18.87 -26.49
CA GLN A 299 14.75 19.28 -27.83
C GLN A 299 14.26 18.33 -28.93
N GLY A 300 14.02 17.05 -28.62
CA GLY A 300 13.57 16.02 -29.58
C GLY A 300 12.23 15.33 -29.23
N LEU A 301 11.61 15.66 -28.11
CA LEU A 301 10.30 15.10 -27.74
C LEU A 301 9.17 15.72 -28.58
N VAL A 302 8.27 14.85 -29.07
CA VAL A 302 7.02 15.18 -29.75
C VAL A 302 5.90 14.41 -29.06
N ALA A 303 5.04 15.14 -28.35
CA ALA A 303 3.93 14.57 -27.57
C ALA A 303 2.63 15.35 -27.83
N PRO A 304 1.90 15.02 -28.92
CA PRO A 304 0.76 15.82 -29.38
C PRO A 304 -0.45 15.78 -28.45
N ALA A 305 -0.63 14.71 -27.67
CA ALA A 305 -1.73 14.55 -26.73
C ALA A 305 -1.44 15.12 -25.33
N LEU A 306 -0.32 15.84 -25.14
CA LEU A 306 0.12 16.25 -23.80
C LEU A 306 -0.75 17.38 -23.23
N HIS A 307 -1.32 17.13 -22.06
CA HIS A 307 -2.16 18.05 -21.31
C HIS A 307 -1.50 18.55 -20.02
N TYR A 308 -0.68 17.71 -19.39
CA TYR A 308 0.01 18.05 -18.16
C TYR A 308 1.52 17.81 -18.28
N LEU A 309 2.29 18.86 -17.99
CA LEU A 309 3.75 18.85 -18.01
C LEU A 309 4.31 19.36 -16.69
N ARG A 310 5.12 18.54 -16.04
CA ARG A 310 5.94 18.92 -14.87
C ARG A 310 7.40 18.59 -15.13
N LEU A 311 8.29 19.56 -14.96
CA LEU A 311 9.74 19.38 -15.12
C LEU A 311 10.53 20.47 -14.38
N PRO A 312 11.81 20.22 -14.05
CA PRO A 312 12.71 21.26 -13.56
C PRO A 312 13.14 22.18 -14.70
N GLU A 313 13.36 23.46 -14.40
CA GLU A 313 13.75 24.45 -15.43
C GLU A 313 15.04 24.07 -16.17
N SER A 314 15.95 23.34 -15.53
CA SER A 314 17.20 22.83 -16.12
C SER A 314 16.99 22.03 -17.41
N PHE A 315 15.82 21.38 -17.58
CA PHE A 315 15.47 20.58 -18.76
C PHE A 315 15.06 21.42 -19.98
N LEU A 316 14.87 22.72 -19.79
CA LEU A 316 14.53 23.66 -20.86
C LEU A 316 15.79 24.42 -21.36
N GLY A 317 16.97 24.13 -20.81
CA GLY A 317 18.24 24.71 -21.22
C GLY A 317 18.37 26.20 -20.88
N SER A 318 19.26 26.89 -21.58
CA SER A 318 19.62 28.29 -21.27
C SER A 318 18.52 29.32 -21.54
N ASN A 319 17.52 28.99 -22.36
CA ASN A 319 16.37 29.86 -22.62
C ASN A 319 15.07 29.09 -22.46
N PRO A 320 14.56 28.98 -21.24
CA PRO A 320 13.56 27.98 -20.93
C PRO A 320 12.20 28.26 -21.59
N ILE A 321 11.82 29.54 -21.67
CA ILE A 321 10.59 29.98 -22.36
C ILE A 321 10.65 29.63 -23.85
N LYS A 322 11.74 29.95 -24.54
CA LYS A 322 11.86 29.65 -25.98
C LYS A 322 11.88 28.15 -26.27
N SER A 323 12.54 27.38 -25.41
CA SER A 323 12.55 25.91 -25.53
C SER A 323 11.15 25.34 -25.38
N LEU A 324 10.35 25.85 -24.43
CA LEU A 324 8.98 25.42 -24.24
C LEU A 324 8.06 25.87 -25.40
N GLU A 325 8.20 27.09 -25.91
CA GLU A 325 7.50 27.54 -27.13
C GLU A 325 7.81 26.63 -28.33
N SER A 326 9.09 26.29 -28.52
CA SER A 326 9.55 25.41 -29.58
C SER A 326 8.96 24.01 -29.43
N PHE A 327 8.90 23.49 -28.20
CA PHE A 327 8.28 22.21 -27.89
C PHE A 327 6.77 22.20 -28.19
N ILE A 328 6.02 23.20 -27.71
CA ILE A 328 4.57 23.30 -27.93
C ILE A 328 4.27 23.41 -29.44
N SER A 329 5.03 24.23 -30.15
CA SER A 329 4.89 24.40 -31.61
C SER A 329 5.19 23.09 -32.37
N ARG A 330 6.25 22.38 -31.99
CA ARG A 330 6.66 21.11 -32.61
C ARG A 330 5.67 19.98 -32.31
N SER A 331 5.22 19.87 -31.06
CA SER A 331 4.27 18.83 -30.62
C SER A 331 2.84 19.13 -31.05
N ARG A 332 2.49 20.40 -31.26
CA ARG A 332 1.12 20.88 -31.49
C ARG A 332 0.15 20.46 -30.38
N CYS A 333 0.65 20.36 -29.15
CA CYS A 333 -0.13 19.95 -27.99
C CYS A 333 -0.88 21.12 -27.35
N HIS A 334 -1.88 20.80 -26.53
CA HIS A 334 -2.62 21.76 -25.72
C HIS A 334 -2.39 21.49 -24.24
N ILE A 335 -1.47 22.25 -23.65
CA ILE A 335 -1.12 22.10 -22.24
C ILE A 335 -2.17 22.83 -21.39
N ASP A 336 -2.87 22.08 -20.55
CA ASP A 336 -3.82 22.60 -19.56
C ASP A 336 -3.11 22.97 -18.25
N LYS A 337 -2.10 22.19 -17.88
CA LYS A 337 -1.34 22.38 -16.65
C LYS A 337 0.17 22.32 -16.91
N LEU A 338 0.87 23.35 -16.49
CA LEU A 338 2.33 23.47 -16.54
C LEU A 338 2.87 23.69 -15.12
N GLN A 339 3.78 22.84 -14.68
CA GLN A 339 4.50 23.00 -13.42
C GLN A 339 6.00 23.00 -13.67
N VAL A 340 6.64 24.15 -13.41
CA VAL A 340 8.10 24.27 -13.52
C VAL A 340 8.69 24.30 -12.12
N THR A 341 9.57 23.36 -11.80
CA THR A 341 10.30 23.30 -10.53
C THR A 341 11.70 23.91 -10.67
N GLU A 342 12.33 24.27 -9.55
CA GLU A 342 13.69 24.82 -9.50
C GLU A 342 13.89 26.06 -10.40
N ALA A 343 12.84 26.87 -10.54
CA ALA A 343 12.84 27.96 -11.50
C ALA A 343 13.66 29.18 -11.02
N SER A 344 14.61 29.60 -11.85
CA SER A 344 15.27 30.90 -11.86
C SER A 344 14.38 31.99 -12.47
N VAL A 345 13.58 31.65 -13.49
CA VAL A 345 12.66 32.58 -14.13
C VAL A 345 11.39 32.76 -13.29
N SER A 346 10.92 34.01 -13.21
CA SER A 346 9.74 34.32 -12.40
C SER A 346 8.45 33.69 -12.94
N HIS A 347 7.53 33.34 -12.04
CA HIS A 347 6.18 32.87 -12.38
C HIS A 347 5.45 33.79 -13.37
N ASN A 348 5.56 35.10 -13.18
CA ASN A 348 4.93 36.10 -14.06
C ASN A 348 5.49 36.04 -15.49
N ALA A 349 6.77 35.74 -15.67
CA ALA A 349 7.36 35.61 -17.00
C ALA A 349 6.80 34.40 -17.76
N TYR A 350 6.63 33.25 -17.09
CA TYR A 350 5.95 32.08 -17.68
C TYR A 350 4.48 32.36 -17.98
N ARG A 351 3.74 32.99 -17.06
CA ARG A 351 2.34 33.37 -17.27
C ARG A 351 2.16 34.34 -18.45
N ASN A 352 3.07 35.30 -18.60
CA ASN A 352 3.05 36.24 -19.72
C ASN A 352 3.40 35.58 -21.07
N ALA A 353 4.33 34.63 -21.07
CA ALA A 353 4.72 33.91 -22.28
C ALA A 353 3.66 32.88 -22.73
N PHE A 354 2.93 32.27 -21.79
CA PHE A 354 1.94 31.23 -22.06
C PHE A 354 0.54 31.57 -21.53
N PRO A 355 -0.11 32.65 -22.04
CA PRO A 355 -1.41 33.09 -21.55
C PRO A 355 -2.55 32.11 -21.85
N SER A 356 -2.35 31.18 -22.80
CA SER A 356 -3.33 30.14 -23.14
C SER A 356 -3.35 28.97 -22.18
N ILE A 357 -2.36 28.83 -21.29
CA ILE A 357 -2.28 27.74 -20.31
C ILE A 357 -3.04 28.18 -19.05
N PRO A 358 -4.16 27.52 -18.69
CA PRO A 358 -5.00 27.95 -17.57
C PRO A 358 -4.30 27.76 -16.22
N ASP A 359 -3.58 26.67 -16.02
CA ASP A 359 -2.85 26.39 -14.78
C ASP A 359 -1.34 26.38 -15.00
N VAL A 360 -0.66 27.46 -14.59
CA VAL A 360 0.79 27.54 -14.56
C VAL A 360 1.21 27.72 -13.11
N ASN A 361 1.99 26.77 -12.61
CA ASN A 361 2.65 26.82 -11.31
C ASN A 361 4.18 26.85 -11.52
N VAL A 362 4.87 27.73 -10.79
CA VAL A 362 6.32 27.87 -10.87
C VAL A 362 6.87 27.88 -9.46
N GLU A 363 7.57 26.82 -9.12
CA GLU A 363 8.22 26.61 -7.84
C GLU A 363 9.66 27.08 -7.96
N LYS A 364 10.02 28.08 -7.17
CA LYS A 364 11.42 28.53 -7.08
C LYS A 364 12.24 27.50 -6.33
N TYR A 365 13.54 27.50 -6.60
CA TYR A 365 14.52 26.81 -5.78
C TYR A 365 14.31 27.18 -4.30
N SER A 366 13.84 26.24 -3.49
CA SER A 366 13.86 26.37 -2.05
C SER A 366 15.04 25.56 -1.55
N ASP A 367 16.01 26.22 -0.92
CA ASP A 367 17.03 25.57 -0.10
C ASP A 367 16.30 24.86 1.07
N SER A 368 15.75 23.67 0.82
CA SER A 368 15.02 22.89 1.81
C SER A 368 15.55 21.45 1.87
N TYR A 369 16.88 21.33 1.82
CA TYR A 369 17.62 20.22 2.41
C TYR A 369 18.82 20.80 3.18
N SER A 370 18.51 21.50 4.26
CA SER A 370 19.46 21.82 5.32
C SER A 370 18.79 21.40 6.62
N ASP A 371 18.92 20.11 6.96
CA ASP A 371 18.97 19.60 8.34
C ASP A 371 19.42 18.12 8.35
#